data_AF-A0A024TZC5-F1
#
_entry.id   AF-A0A024TZC5-F1
#
_cell.length_a   1.000
_cell.length_b   1.000
_cell.length_c   1.000
_cell.angle_alpha   90.00
_cell.angle_beta   90.00
_cell.angle_gamma   90.00
#
_symmetry.space_group_name_H-M   'P 1'
#
loop_
_entity.id
_entity.type
_entity.pdbx_description
1 polymer ?
#
loop_
_entity_poly.entity_id
_entity_poly.type
_entity_poly.pdbx_seq_one_letter_code
_entity_poly.pdbx_strand_id
1 'polypeptide(L)'
;MFRVIACRAVPRVASVVLRGDSATVRCFSESLDHLKITEVQENRVQERYVQMRKEHFGRRTEFPAASQGEVDIDADTANRKRVIYRSRQRGWLEVDLLMGRWASENVWTLTADELQQYEDILNRETIDIFNFISGKDEIPEELNTPIMKRIQAFCFSNPLGKASIQGFLENKKHMSN
;
A
#
# COMPACT_ATOMS: atom_id res chain seq x y z
N MET A 1 -27.18 7.64 3.30
CA MET A 1 -26.10 8.64 3.10
C MET A 1 -25.01 7.98 2.27
N PHE A 2 -25.20 7.90 0.94
CA PHE A 2 -24.44 8.66 -0.07
C PHE A 2 -22.92 8.56 0.02
N ARG A 3 -22.33 7.80 -0.92
CA ARG A 3 -21.12 8.23 -1.62
C ARG A 3 -21.21 7.76 -3.07
N VAL A 4 -21.46 8.73 -3.95
CA VAL A 4 -21.44 8.62 -5.41
C VAL A 4 -20.01 8.27 -5.81
N ILE A 5 -19.80 7.07 -6.36
CA ILE A 5 -18.56 6.76 -7.06
C ILE A 5 -18.62 7.53 -8.38
N ALA A 6 -17.78 8.55 -8.52
CA ALA A 6 -17.64 9.29 -9.75
C ALA A 6 -17.20 8.33 -10.86
N CYS A 7 -18.12 7.97 -11.76
CA CYS A 7 -17.80 7.43 -13.06
C CYS A 7 -16.96 8.47 -13.80
N ARG A 8 -15.63 8.31 -13.76
CA ARG A 8 -14.74 9.00 -14.71
C ARG A 8 -15.14 8.52 -16.09
N ALA A 9 -15.90 9.35 -16.81
CA ALA A 9 -16.27 9.11 -18.19
C ALA A 9 -14.97 8.97 -19.00
N VAL A 10 -14.66 7.74 -19.40
CA VAL A 10 -13.61 7.49 -20.40
C VAL A 10 -14.14 8.10 -21.70
N PRO A 11 -13.47 9.08 -22.32
CA PRO A 11 -13.92 9.63 -23.59
C PRO A 11 -13.94 8.49 -24.61
N ARG A 12 -15.13 8.20 -25.15
CA ARG A 12 -15.30 7.27 -26.27
C ARG A 12 -14.44 7.77 -27.42
N VAL A 13 -13.33 7.10 -27.69
CA VAL A 13 -12.56 7.33 -28.90
C VAL A 13 -13.42 6.82 -30.06
N ALA A 14 -14.11 7.75 -30.72
CA ALA A 14 -14.78 7.47 -31.98
C ALA A 14 -13.68 7.32 -33.05
N SER A 15 -13.27 6.09 -33.32
CA SER A 15 -12.44 5.81 -34.50
C SER A 15 -13.30 5.97 -35.74
N VAL A 16 -13.24 7.13 -36.39
CA VAL A 16 -13.86 7.37 -37.68
C VAL A 16 -12.97 6.74 -38.75
N VAL A 17 -13.38 5.59 -39.29
CA VAL A 17 -12.78 5.04 -40.52
C VAL A 17 -13.53 5.62 -41.71
N LEU A 18 -12.94 6.60 -42.38
CA LEU A 18 -13.50 7.15 -43.62
C LEU A 18 -13.08 6.26 -44.80
N ARG A 19 -14.05 5.52 -45.37
CA ARG A 19 -13.97 5.00 -46.73
C ARG A 19 -15.29 5.29 -47.45
N GLY A 20 -15.24 6.22 -48.41
CA GLY A 20 -16.24 6.46 -49.46
C GLY A 20 -17.65 6.85 -49.01
N ASP A 21 -18.01 8.12 -49.20
CA ASP A 21 -19.33 8.77 -49.37
C ASP A 21 -20.59 8.29 -48.63
N SER A 22 -20.50 7.42 -47.64
CA SER A 22 -21.61 7.05 -46.76
C SER A 22 -21.11 6.87 -45.33
N ALA A 23 -21.35 7.89 -44.50
CA ALA A 23 -21.10 7.82 -43.08
C ALA A 23 -22.19 6.96 -42.41
N THR A 24 -21.97 5.65 -42.31
CA THR A 24 -22.82 4.81 -41.46
C THR A 24 -22.35 4.92 -40.01
N VAL A 25 -23.02 5.75 -39.21
CA VAL A 25 -22.83 5.75 -37.75
C VAL A 25 -23.49 4.49 -37.21
N ARG A 26 -22.70 3.43 -36.99
CA ARG A 26 -23.17 2.30 -36.17
C ARG A 26 -23.20 2.76 -34.72
N CYS A 27 -24.34 3.30 -34.29
CA CYS A 27 -24.65 3.40 -32.87
C CYS A 27 -24.76 1.97 -32.32
N PHE A 28 -23.71 1.50 -31.63
CA PHE A 28 -23.75 0.25 -30.89
C PHE A 28 -24.68 0.44 -29.69
N SER A 29 -25.98 0.23 -29.90
CA SER A 29 -27.02 0.22 -28.88
C SER A 29 -27.41 -1.21 -28.54
N GLU A 30 -26.44 -2.10 -28.36
CA GLU A 30 -26.70 -3.39 -27.72
C GLU A 30 -26.67 -3.17 -26.21
N SER A 31 -27.84 -3.30 -25.58
CA SER A 31 -27.95 -3.35 -24.12
C SER A 31 -27.08 -4.48 -23.60
N LEU A 32 -26.01 -4.13 -22.89
CA LEU A 32 -25.04 -5.04 -22.27
C LEU A 32 -25.63 -5.81 -21.07
N ASP A 33 -26.95 -6.02 -21.05
CA ASP A 33 -27.66 -6.69 -19.95
C ASP A 33 -27.31 -8.17 -19.85
N HIS A 34 -26.93 -8.80 -20.97
CA HIS A 34 -26.45 -10.18 -21.00
C HIS A 34 -25.02 -10.34 -20.43
N LEU A 35 -24.28 -9.23 -20.25
CA LEU A 35 -22.96 -9.20 -19.59
C LEU A 35 -23.07 -8.82 -18.11
N LYS A 36 -24.25 -8.44 -17.64
CA LYS A 36 -24.47 -8.11 -16.22
C LYS A 36 -24.43 -9.42 -15.43
N ILE A 37 -23.56 -9.43 -14.43
CA ILE A 37 -23.46 -10.51 -13.47
C ILE A 37 -24.80 -10.58 -12.71
N THR A 38 -25.31 -11.79 -12.48
CA THR A 38 -26.54 -11.95 -11.68
C THR A 38 -26.29 -11.51 -10.24
N GLU A 39 -27.29 -10.98 -9.56
CA GLU A 39 -27.16 -10.52 -8.16
C GLU A 39 -26.57 -11.61 -7.23
N VAL A 40 -26.93 -12.88 -7.45
CA VAL A 40 -26.35 -14.02 -6.71
C VAL A 40 -24.86 -14.18 -6.99
N GLN A 41 -24.42 -14.01 -8.23
CA GLN A 41 -23.00 -14.04 -8.59
C GLN A 41 -22.27 -12.81 -8.04
N GLU A 42 -22.87 -11.62 -8.06
CA GLU A 42 -22.29 -10.41 -7.46
C GLU A 42 -22.07 -10.58 -5.96
N ASN A 43 -23.07 -11.09 -5.23
CA ASN A 43 -22.95 -11.35 -3.80
C ASN A 43 -21.86 -12.36 -3.48
N ARG A 44 -21.77 -13.47 -4.23
CA ARG A 44 -20.68 -14.45 -4.08
C ARG A 44 -19.31 -13.83 -4.32
N VAL A 45 -19.21 -12.96 -5.32
CA VAL A 45 -17.96 -12.24 -5.63
C VAL A 45 -17.60 -11.28 -4.50
N GLN A 46 -18.56 -10.52 -3.96
CA GLN A 46 -18.34 -9.61 -2.84
C GLN A 46 -17.95 -10.34 -1.56
N GLU A 47 -18.67 -11.40 -1.19
CA GLU A 47 -18.35 -12.25 -0.04
C GLU A 47 -16.94 -12.82 -0.16
N ARG A 48 -16.59 -13.33 -1.35
CA ARG A 48 -15.25 -13.82 -1.63
C ARG A 48 -14.20 -12.72 -1.52
N TYR A 49 -14.45 -11.51 -2.02
CA TYR A 49 -13.53 -10.37 -1.87
C TYR A 49 -13.34 -9.97 -0.41
N VAL A 50 -14.42 -9.93 0.37
CA VAL A 50 -14.38 -9.64 1.80
C VAL A 50 -13.56 -10.71 2.52
N GLN A 51 -13.77 -11.98 2.21
CA GLN A 51 -13.02 -13.09 2.78
C GLN A 51 -11.53 -13.03 2.42
N MET A 52 -11.20 -12.84 1.14
CA MET A 52 -9.81 -12.71 0.69
C MET A 52 -9.11 -11.51 1.34
N ARG A 53 -9.81 -10.38 1.52
CA ARG A 53 -9.28 -9.23 2.26
C ARG A 53 -9.07 -9.56 3.73
N LYS A 54 -10.03 -10.20 4.41
CA LYS A 54 -9.88 -10.63 5.80
C LYS A 54 -8.68 -11.56 5.99
N GLU A 55 -8.48 -12.51 5.09
CA GLU A 55 -7.33 -13.41 5.09
C GLU A 55 -6.01 -12.66 4.82
N HIS A 56 -6.02 -11.67 3.92
CA HIS A 56 -4.85 -10.84 3.62
C HIS A 56 -4.42 -9.97 4.81
N PHE A 57 -5.39 -9.34 5.50
CA PHE A 57 -5.13 -8.54 6.70
C PHE A 57 -4.94 -9.39 7.95
N GLY A 58 -5.40 -10.64 7.93
CA GLY A 58 -5.31 -11.59 9.03
C GLY A 58 -3.86 -11.91 9.39
N ARG A 59 -3.53 -11.80 10.68
CA ARG A 59 -2.26 -12.25 11.22
C ARG A 59 -2.18 -13.77 11.12
N ARG A 60 -1.10 -14.28 10.51
CA ARG A 60 -0.81 -15.71 10.58
C ARG A 60 -0.35 -16.07 11.98
N THR A 61 -1.07 -16.97 12.63
CA THR A 61 -0.77 -17.52 13.95
C THR A 61 -0.12 -18.90 13.86
N GLU A 62 -0.39 -19.64 12.79
CA GLU A 62 0.11 -20.99 12.57
C GLU A 62 1.17 -20.99 11.46
N PHE A 63 2.31 -21.61 11.75
CA PHE A 63 3.40 -21.78 10.82
C PHE A 63 3.76 -23.27 10.79
N PRO A 64 3.82 -23.92 9.60
CA PRO A 64 4.16 -25.33 9.53
C PRO A 64 5.61 -25.56 9.98
N ALA A 65 5.85 -26.64 10.73
CA ALA A 65 7.17 -26.98 11.27
C ALA A 65 8.26 -27.07 10.19
N ALA A 66 7.91 -27.48 8.97
CA ALA A 66 8.83 -27.53 7.83
C ALA A 66 9.37 -26.15 7.39
N SER A 67 8.69 -25.05 7.76
CA SER A 67 9.11 -23.68 7.48
C SER A 67 9.78 -22.98 8.67
N GLN A 68 9.80 -23.63 9.84
CA GLN A 68 10.48 -23.13 11.02
C GLN A 68 11.93 -23.64 11.01
N GLY A 69 12.89 -22.74 11.27
CA GLY A 69 14.30 -23.13 11.45
C GLY A 69 14.55 -23.77 12.82
N GLU A 70 15.80 -23.83 13.25
CA GLU A 70 16.16 -24.33 14.60
C GLU A 70 15.61 -23.47 15.76
N VAL A 71 15.23 -22.21 15.48
CA VAL A 71 14.75 -21.26 16.50
C VAL A 71 13.23 -21.20 16.47
N ASP A 72 12.60 -21.48 17.62
CA ASP A 72 11.18 -21.25 17.81
C ASP A 72 10.90 -19.74 17.88
N ILE A 73 10.02 -19.25 17.00
CA ILE A 73 9.69 -17.83 16.89
C ILE A 73 8.24 -17.65 17.33
N ASP A 74 8.05 -16.94 18.44
CA ASP A 74 6.72 -16.56 18.89
C ASP A 74 5.96 -15.74 17.82
N ALA A 75 4.65 -15.89 17.79
CA ALA A 75 3.78 -15.22 16.83
C ALA A 75 3.95 -13.69 16.88
N ASP A 76 4.26 -13.09 18.03
CA ASP A 76 4.48 -11.63 18.16
C ASP A 76 5.78 -11.20 17.50
N THR A 77 6.83 -11.96 17.77
CA THR A 77 8.13 -11.76 17.14
C THR A 77 8.04 -11.89 15.62
N ALA A 78 7.29 -12.89 15.13
CA ALA A 78 7.04 -13.06 13.70
C ALA A 78 6.29 -11.85 13.09
N ASN A 79 5.28 -11.32 13.80
CA ASN A 79 4.54 -10.16 13.31
C ASN A 79 5.40 -8.89 13.26
N ARG A 80 6.19 -8.61 14.30
CA ARG A 80 7.12 -7.47 14.31
C ARG A 80 8.11 -7.53 13.16
N LYS A 81 8.68 -8.71 12.89
CA LYS A 81 9.55 -8.92 11.72
C LYS A 81 8.82 -8.65 10.40
N ARG A 82 7.59 -9.14 10.26
CA ARG A 82 6.73 -8.89 9.07
C ARG A 82 6.48 -7.39 8.86
N VAL A 83 6.15 -6.67 9.92
CA VAL A 83 5.88 -5.23 9.91
C VAL A 83 7.11 -4.42 9.50
N ILE A 84 8.28 -4.74 10.06
CA ILE A 84 9.56 -4.11 9.67
C ILE A 84 9.85 -4.40 8.19
N TYR A 85 9.69 -5.65 7.76
CA TYR A 85 9.91 -6.02 6.36
C TYR A 85 8.98 -5.26 5.40
N ARG A 86 7.67 -5.20 5.71
CA ARG A 86 6.68 -4.45 4.92
C ARG A 86 6.99 -2.95 4.85
N SER A 87 7.63 -2.40 5.88
CA SER A 87 8.05 -0.99 5.90
C SER A 87 9.19 -0.68 4.92
N ARG A 88 9.93 -1.70 4.46
CA ARG A 88 11.10 -1.58 3.57
C ARG A 88 10.81 -1.96 2.12
N GLN A 89 9.61 -2.43 1.81
CA GLN A 89 9.27 -3.10 0.54
C GLN A 89 8.06 -2.43 -0.14
N ARG A 90 8.11 -1.10 -0.33
CA ARG A 90 7.04 -0.33 -0.96
C ARG A 90 7.35 0.11 -2.38
N GLY A 91 8.61 0.03 -2.81
CA GLY A 91 9.06 0.36 -4.16
C GLY A 91 9.44 1.83 -4.36
N TRP A 92 9.28 2.66 -3.32
CA TRP A 92 9.74 4.05 -3.29
C TRP A 92 10.86 4.15 -2.28
N LEU A 93 12.09 4.28 -2.77
CA LEU A 93 13.30 4.25 -1.93
C LEU A 93 13.25 5.27 -0.78
N GLU A 94 12.70 6.46 -1.04
CA GLU A 94 12.55 7.53 -0.04
C GLU A 94 11.69 7.09 1.15
N VAL A 95 10.52 6.52 0.86
CA VAL A 95 9.59 6.03 1.88
C VAL A 95 10.17 4.81 2.58
N ASP A 96 10.78 3.90 1.81
CA ASP A 96 11.40 2.68 2.33
C ASP A 96 12.55 2.99 3.31
N LEU A 97 13.35 4.04 3.04
CA LEU A 97 14.42 4.48 3.93
C LEU A 97 13.88 5.14 5.19
N LEU A 98 12.90 6.04 5.07
CA LEU A 98 12.32 6.73 6.22
C LEU A 98 11.56 5.76 7.14
N MET A 99 10.58 5.05 6.58
CA MET A 99 9.73 4.10 7.32
C MET A 99 10.54 2.89 7.78
N GLY A 100 11.43 2.37 6.93
CA GLY A 100 12.25 1.22 7.27
C GLY A 100 13.21 1.49 8.43
N ARG A 101 13.82 2.67 8.48
CA ARG A 101 14.69 3.06 9.59
C ARG A 101 13.90 3.28 10.88
N TRP A 102 12.82 4.05 10.81
CA TRP A 102 11.95 4.26 11.97
C TRP A 102 11.43 2.93 12.53
N ALA A 103 11.00 2.02 11.65
CA ALA A 103 10.49 0.71 12.04
C ALA A 103 11.56 -0.14 12.72
N SER A 104 12.78 -0.16 12.19
CA SER A 104 13.88 -0.94 12.75
C SER A 104 14.26 -0.50 14.16
N GLU A 105 14.16 0.81 14.44
CA GLU A 105 14.50 1.41 15.73
C GLU A 105 13.35 1.31 16.77
N ASN A 106 12.09 1.36 16.33
CA ASN A 106 10.94 1.52 17.24
C ASN A 106 10.04 0.28 17.33
N VAL A 107 9.88 -0.54 16.30
CA VAL A 107 8.87 -1.63 16.28
C VAL A 107 9.07 -2.64 17.40
N TRP A 108 10.29 -2.85 17.88
CA TRP A 108 10.57 -3.77 18.99
C TRP A 108 10.11 -3.26 20.36
N THR A 109 9.94 -1.95 20.53
CA THR A 109 9.56 -1.31 21.80
C THR A 109 8.08 -0.94 21.86
N LEU A 110 7.36 -1.00 20.73
CA LEU A 110 5.94 -0.67 20.67
C LEU A 110 5.07 -1.66 21.47
N THR A 111 4.06 -1.11 22.13
CA THR A 111 2.95 -1.90 22.69
C THR A 111 2.09 -2.54 21.58
N ALA A 112 1.23 -3.50 21.92
CA ALA A 112 0.34 -4.14 20.95
C ALA A 112 -0.59 -3.13 20.23
N ASP A 113 -1.13 -2.17 20.97
CA ASP A 113 -2.01 -1.14 20.44
C ASP A 113 -1.26 -0.17 19.50
N GLU A 114 -0.04 0.23 19.88
CA GLU A 114 0.81 1.06 19.03
C GLU A 114 1.25 0.32 17.76
N LEU A 115 1.53 -0.99 17.86
CA LEU A 115 1.85 -1.82 16.70
C LEU A 115 0.66 -1.91 15.75
N GLN A 116 -0.56 -2.07 16.27
CA GLN A 116 -1.78 -2.06 15.45
C GLN A 116 -1.97 -0.72 14.73
N GLN A 117 -1.80 0.40 15.43
CA GLN A 117 -1.84 1.74 14.81
C GLN A 117 -0.82 1.87 13.68
N TYR A 118 0.38 1.31 13.87
CA TYR A 118 1.40 1.31 12.82
C TYR A 118 1.00 0.43 11.62
N GLU A 119 0.42 -0.75 11.85
CA GLU A 119 -0.13 -1.59 10.78
C GLU A 119 -1.23 -0.88 9.98
N ASP A 120 -2.10 -0.12 10.65
CA ASP A 120 -3.17 0.64 9.99
C ASP A 120 -2.61 1.72 9.04
N ILE A 121 -1.49 2.37 9.43
CA ILE A 121 -0.73 3.27 8.56
C ILE A 121 -0.14 2.46 7.39
N LEU A 122 0.44 1.30 7.66
CA LEU A 122 1.04 0.46 6.61
C LEU A 122 0.02 -0.12 5.61
N ASN A 123 -1.26 -0.10 5.93
CA ASN A 123 -2.34 -0.53 5.05
C ASN A 123 -2.75 0.54 4.02
N ARG A 124 -2.23 1.77 4.14
CA ARG A 124 -2.43 2.83 3.14
C ARG A 124 -1.46 2.70 1.96
N GLU A 125 -1.83 3.35 0.86
CA GLU A 125 -1.01 3.44 -0.34
C GLU A 125 0.26 4.24 -0.06
N THR A 126 1.34 3.89 -0.76
CA THR A 126 2.66 4.52 -0.54
C THR A 126 2.63 6.03 -0.80
N ILE A 127 1.83 6.48 -1.77
CA ILE A 127 1.64 7.90 -2.08
C ILE A 127 0.98 8.66 -0.92
N ASP A 128 -0.07 8.08 -0.33
CA ASP A 128 -0.80 8.69 0.79
C ASP A 128 0.11 8.78 2.01
N ILE A 129 0.81 7.70 2.34
CA ILE A 129 1.79 7.66 3.44
C ILE A 129 2.83 8.77 3.24
N PHE A 130 3.39 8.89 2.04
CA PHE A 130 4.38 9.92 1.74
C PHE A 130 3.81 11.34 1.93
N ASN A 131 2.59 11.60 1.48
CA ASN A 131 1.96 12.90 1.63
C ASN A 131 1.69 13.24 3.11
N PHE A 132 1.26 12.27 3.91
CA PHE A 132 1.04 12.44 5.34
C PHE A 132 2.36 12.70 6.08
N ILE A 133 3.40 11.88 5.86
CA ILE A 133 4.68 12.05 6.58
C ILE A 133 5.45 13.30 6.17
N SER A 134 5.23 13.79 4.95
CA SER A 134 5.82 15.05 4.46
C SER A 134 5.00 16.28 4.83
N GLY A 135 3.80 16.12 5.39
CA GLY A 135 2.90 17.22 5.75
C GLY A 135 2.26 17.92 4.56
N LYS A 136 2.21 17.28 3.38
CA LYS A 136 1.54 17.82 2.19
C LYS A 136 0.02 17.74 2.30
N ASP A 137 -0.47 16.62 2.83
CA ASP A 137 -1.89 16.36 3.05
C ASP A 137 -2.19 16.29 4.55
N GLU A 138 -3.41 16.66 4.92
CA GLU A 138 -3.91 16.52 6.29
C GLU A 138 -4.09 15.04 6.65
N ILE A 139 -3.75 14.68 7.90
CA ILE A 139 -3.93 13.31 8.38
C ILE A 139 -5.43 13.06 8.60
N PRO A 140 -6.03 12.03 7.98
CA PRO A 140 -7.41 11.64 8.26
C PRO A 140 -7.60 11.30 9.74
N GLU A 141 -8.78 11.55 10.31
CA GLU A 141 -9.06 11.29 11.74
C GLU A 141 -8.73 9.85 12.16
N GLU A 142 -8.99 8.88 11.28
CA GLU A 142 -8.67 7.46 11.48
C GLU A 142 -7.17 7.18 11.73
N LEU A 143 -6.30 8.03 11.18
CA LEU A 143 -4.84 7.88 11.26
C LEU A 143 -4.19 8.93 12.17
N ASN A 144 -4.98 9.75 12.86
CA ASN A 144 -4.49 10.77 13.79
C ASN A 144 -4.07 10.13 15.13
N THR A 145 -3.10 9.22 15.03
CA THR A 145 -2.59 8.41 16.13
C THR A 145 -1.29 9.00 16.67
N PRO A 146 -0.93 8.70 17.94
CA PRO A 146 0.39 9.05 18.48
C PRO A 146 1.54 8.55 17.62
N ILE A 147 1.38 7.38 16.99
CA ILE A 147 2.39 6.77 16.12
C ILE A 147 2.61 7.59 14.85
N MET A 148 1.54 8.03 14.19
CA MET A 148 1.68 8.89 13.01
C MET A 148 2.46 10.17 13.33
N LYS A 149 2.17 10.79 14.48
CA LYS A 149 2.88 12.00 14.94
C LYS A 149 4.35 11.75 15.23
N ARG A 150 4.69 10.60 15.84
CA ARG A 150 6.09 10.20 16.08
C ARG A 150 6.84 9.98 14.76
N ILE A 151 6.20 9.38 13.75
CA ILE A 151 6.80 9.18 12.42
C ILE A 151 7.03 10.52 11.73
N GLN A 152 6.04 11.42 11.73
CA GLN A 152 6.22 12.77 11.18
C GLN A 152 7.38 13.52 11.84
N ALA A 153 7.43 13.52 13.18
CA ALA A 153 8.52 14.15 13.92
C ALA A 153 9.89 13.56 13.55
N PHE A 154 9.96 12.24 13.39
CA PHE A 154 11.16 11.57 12.92
C PHE A 154 11.54 12.03 11.50
N CYS A 155 10.61 12.05 10.55
CA CYS A 155 10.87 12.53 9.19
C CYS A 155 11.36 13.98 9.16
N PHE A 156 10.74 14.87 9.94
CA PHE A 156 11.13 16.28 10.03
C PHE A 156 12.48 16.51 10.72
N SER A 157 12.92 15.59 11.58
CA SER A 157 14.26 15.62 12.19
C SER A 157 15.39 15.37 11.17
N ASN A 158 15.06 15.04 9.92
CA ASN A 158 16.00 14.71 8.84
C ASN A 158 17.01 13.61 9.23
N PRO A 159 16.53 12.40 9.53
CA PRO A 159 17.33 11.37 10.18
C PRO A 159 18.36 10.72 9.25
N LEU A 160 18.18 10.88 7.93
CA LEU A 160 19.11 10.36 6.92
C LEU A 160 20.34 11.27 6.74
N GLY A 161 20.29 12.52 7.23
CA GLY A 161 21.36 13.48 7.10
C GLY A 161 21.66 13.85 5.65
N LYS A 162 22.85 14.42 5.42
CA LYS A 162 23.36 14.68 4.06
C LYS A 162 24.35 13.60 3.68
N ALA A 163 24.20 13.05 2.47
CA ALA A 163 25.20 12.17 1.91
C ALA A 163 26.53 12.93 1.74
N SER A 164 27.62 12.37 2.24
CA SER A 164 28.96 12.93 2.01
C SER A 164 29.46 12.51 0.64
N ILE A 165 30.08 13.45 -0.09
CA ILE A 165 30.70 13.15 -1.39
C ILE A 165 31.77 12.07 -1.20
N GLN A 166 32.54 12.15 -0.12
CA GLN A 166 33.58 11.18 0.22
C GLN A 166 33.00 9.76 0.43
N GLY A 167 31.92 9.62 1.21
CA GLY A 167 31.27 8.34 1.43
C GLY A 167 30.66 7.77 0.14
N PHE A 168 30.16 8.63 -0.74
CA PHE A 168 29.74 8.20 -2.07
C PHE A 168 30.91 7.67 -2.90
N LEU A 169 32.04 8.38 -2.98
CA LEU A 169 33.23 7.94 -3.71
C LEU A 169 33.78 6.62 -3.17
N GLU A 170 33.82 6.46 -1.85
CA GLU A 170 34.24 5.23 -1.19
C GLU A 170 33.31 4.07 -1.49
N ASN A 171 31.99 4.26 -1.48
CA ASN A 171 31.04 3.20 -1.78
C ASN A 171 30.97 2.90 -3.28
N LYS A 172 31.19 3.89 -4.15
CA LYS A 172 31.18 3.75 -5.61
C LYS A 172 32.18 2.70 -6.09
N LYS A 173 33.31 2.51 -5.41
CA LYS A 173 34.28 1.44 -5.71
C LYS A 173 33.70 0.03 -5.58
N HIS A 174 32.64 -0.13 -4.79
CA HIS A 174 31.91 -1.39 -4.57
C HIS A 174 30.63 -1.48 -5.39
N MET A 175 30.09 -0.34 -5.84
CA MET A 175 28.92 -0.27 -6.71
C MET A 175 29.34 -0.32 -8.18
N SER A 176 29.92 -1.45 -8.61
CA SER A 176 30.19 -1.69 -10.03
C SER A 176 28.91 -2.12 -10.75
N ASN A 177 28.58 -1.43 -11.83
CA ASN A 177 28.82 -1.99 -13.17
C ASN A 177 29.90 -1.14 -13.82
#